data_AF-A0A1X0IRR4-F1
#
_entry.id   AF-A0A1X0IRR4-F1
#
_cell.length_a   1.000
_cell.length_b   1.000
_cell.length_c   1.000
_cell.angle_alpha   90.00
_cell.angle_beta   90.00
_cell.angle_gamma   90.00
#
_symmetry.space_group_name_H-M   'P 1'
#
loop_
_entity.id
_entity.type
_entity.pdbx_description
1 polymer ?
#
loop_
_entity_poly.entity_id
_entity_poly.type
_entity_poly.pdbx_seq_one_letter_code
_entity_poly.pdbx_strand_id
1 'polypeptide(L)' 'MNEANPTVGAPGLDLRAAANSLASPLRLAVLTLLALIVYYFVGYDQGAVSVFGSDTHIHEFVHDARHLLGFPCH' A
#
# COMPACT_ATOMS: atom_id res chain seq x y z
N MET A 1 50.71 -4.81 -37.52
CA MET A 1 49.60 -3.90 -37.87
C MET A 1 48.32 -4.64 -37.54
N ASN A 2 47.46 -4.04 -36.72
CA ASN A 2 46.18 -4.54 -36.16
C ASN A 2 46.24 -5.30 -34.83
N GLU A 3 46.41 -4.53 -33.75
CA GLU A 3 45.83 -4.84 -32.44
C GLU A 3 44.35 -4.46 -32.51
N ALA A 4 43.45 -5.42 -32.73
CA ALA A 4 42.02 -5.18 -32.60
C ALA A 4 41.69 -5.04 -31.11
N ASN A 5 41.51 -3.79 -30.66
CA ASN A 5 41.08 -3.44 -29.32
C ASN A 5 39.72 -4.12 -29.00
N PRO A 6 39.66 -5.09 -28.06
CA PRO A 6 38.45 -5.86 -27.78
C PRO A 6 37.52 -5.16 -26.80
N THR A 7 37.57 -3.83 -26.68
CA THR A 7 36.47 -3.07 -26.04
C THR A 7 35.26 -3.03 -26.96
N VAL A 8 34.79 -4.22 -27.37
CA VAL A 8 33.43 -4.45 -27.84
C VAL A 8 32.52 -3.97 -26.72
N GLY A 9 31.71 -2.95 -27.04
CA GLY A 9 30.93 -2.19 -26.08
C GLY A 9 30.12 -3.08 -25.15
N ALA A 10 30.48 -3.05 -23.86
CA ALA A 10 29.59 -3.54 -22.82
C ALA A 10 28.29 -2.72 -22.90
N PRO A 11 27.11 -3.36 -22.93
CA PRO A 11 25.86 -2.62 -22.90
C PRO A 11 25.80 -1.82 -21.60
N GLY A 12 25.90 -0.50 -21.72
CA GLY A 12 25.73 0.39 -20.58
C GLY A 12 24.32 0.21 -20.04
N LEU A 13 24.22 -0.23 -18.78
CA LEU A 13 22.93 -0.36 -18.11
C LEU A 13 22.39 1.05 -17.84
N ASP A 14 21.38 1.47 -18.59
CA ASP A 14 20.73 2.75 -18.34
C ASP A 14 19.84 2.64 -17.10
N LEU A 15 20.43 2.95 -15.94
CA LEU A 15 19.77 2.95 -14.64
C LEU A 15 18.58 3.93 -14.59
N ARG A 16 18.59 5.00 -15.40
CA ARG A 16 17.49 5.97 -15.45
C ARG A 16 16.33 5.44 -16.27
N ALA A 17 16.60 4.83 -17.42
CA ALA A 17 15.57 4.15 -18.20
C ALA A 17 14.95 2.99 -17.39
N ALA A 18 15.78 2.21 -16.68
CA ALA A 18 15.31 1.16 -15.77
C ALA A 18 14.52 1.72 -14.57
N ALA A 19 14.90 2.86 -14.00
CA ALA A 19 14.13 3.50 -12.93
C ALA A 19 12.76 4.01 -13.43
N ASN A 20 12.72 4.57 -14.64
CA ASN A 20 11.50 5.09 -15.23
C ASN A 20 10.49 3.98 -15.58
N SER A 21 10.96 2.79 -15.96
CA SER A 21 10.07 1.64 -16.20
C SER A 21 9.42 1.12 -14.91
N LEU A 22 10.08 1.31 -13.76
CA LEU A 22 9.57 0.94 -12.44
C LEU A 22 8.73 2.04 -11.77
N ALA A 23 8.83 3.29 -12.21
CA ALA A 23 8.16 4.41 -11.58
C ALA A 23 6.62 4.27 -11.55
N SER A 24 6.01 3.92 -12.67
CA SER A 24 4.55 3.70 -12.77
C SER A 24 4.07 2.51 -11.94
N PRO A 25 4.63 1.28 -12.09
CA PRO A 25 4.18 0.15 -11.28
C PRO A 25 4.43 0.37 -9.78
N LEU A 26 5.53 1.02 -9.39
CA LEU A 26 5.79 1.37 -7.99
C LEU A 26 4.73 2.34 -7.44
N ARG A 27 4.36 3.38 -8.20
CA ARG A 27 3.28 4.30 -7.81
C ARG A 27 1.96 3.56 -7.60
N LEU A 28 1.60 2.68 -8.52
CA LEU A 28 0.37 1.87 -8.39
C LEU A 28 0.43 0.93 -7.19
N ALA A 29 1.58 0.31 -6.92
CA ALA A 29 1.77 -0.54 -5.75
C ALA A 29 1.61 0.26 -4.45
N VAL A 30 2.21 1.45 -4.36
CA VAL A 30 2.08 2.33 -3.19
C VAL A 30 0.63 2.79 -3.00
N LEU A 31 -0.06 3.21 -4.06
CA LEU A 31 -1.46 3.62 -3.98
C LEU A 31 -2.36 2.45 -3.58
N THR A 32 -2.13 1.26 -4.13
CA THR A 32 -2.87 0.04 -3.75
C THR A 32 -2.65 -0.29 -2.29
N LEU A 33 -1.39 -0.26 -1.81
CA LEU A 33 -1.07 -0.51 -0.42
C LEU A 33 -1.76 0.50 0.50
N LEU A 34 -1.73 1.79 0.14
CA LEU A 34 -2.40 2.84 0.90
C LEU A 34 -3.92 2.63 0.92
N ALA A 35 -4.53 2.25 -0.20
CA ALA A 35 -5.95 1.91 -0.26
C ALA A 35 -6.30 0.69 0.63
N LEU A 36 -5.44 -0.34 0.66
CA LEU A 36 -5.63 -1.50 1.53
C LEU A 36 -5.50 -1.15 3.01
N ILE A 37 -4.60 -0.23 3.37
CA ILE A 37 -4.48 0.28 4.75
C ILE A 37 -5.77 0.99 5.16
N VAL A 38 -6.29 1.89 4.31
CA VAL A 38 -7.56 2.59 4.56
C VAL A 38 -8.70 1.58 4.70
N TYR A 39 -8.79 0.61 3.78
CA TYR A 39 -9.80 -0.44 3.81
C TYR A 39 -9.73 -1.27 5.11
N TYR A 40 -8.52 -1.62 5.57
CA TYR A 40 -8.32 -2.33 6.82
C TYR A 40 -8.86 -1.53 8.02
N PHE A 41 -8.58 -0.23 8.10
CA PHE A 41 -9.07 0.62 9.19
C PHE A 41 -10.59 0.74 9.19
N VAL A 42 -11.21 0.85 8.01
CA VAL A 42 -12.68 0.81 7.90
C VAL A 42 -13.22 -0.53 8.41
N GLY A 43 -12.63 -1.66 8.01
CA GLY A 43 -13.01 -2.98 8.51
C GLY A 43 -12.83 -3.13 10.03
N TYR A 44 -11.75 -2.58 10.58
CA TYR A 44 -11.49 -2.55 12.02
C TYR A 44 -12.57 -1.75 12.78
N ASP A 45 -12.90 -0.55 12.30
CA ASP A 45 -13.94 0.30 12.90
C ASP A 45 -15.33 -0.32 12.80
N GLN A 46 -15.59 -1.13 11.77
CA GLN A 46 -16.83 -1.89 11.61
C GLN A 46 -16.82 -3.25 12.34
N GLY A 47 -15.76 -3.58 13.09
CA GLY A 47 -15.70 -4.81 13.89
C GLY A 47 -15.42 -6.09 13.08
N ALA A 48 -15.01 -5.98 11.81
CA ALA A 48 -14.70 -7.13 10.97
C ALA A 48 -13.39 -7.83 11.37
N VAL A 49 -12.48 -7.11 12.04
CA VAL A 49 -11.18 -7.62 12.51
C VAL A 49 -10.86 -6.99 13.87
N SER A 50 -10.35 -7.78 14.82
CA SER A 50 -9.76 -7.27 16.06
C SER A 50 -8.31 -7.73 16.22
N VAL A 51 -7.45 -6.80 16.64
CA VAL A 51 -6.01 -7.01 16.83
C VAL A 51 -5.71 -7.67 18.19
N PHE A 52 -6.60 -7.49 19.17
CA PHE A 52 -6.42 -7.99 20.53
C PHE A 52 -7.22 -9.28 20.80
N GLY A 53 -7.53 -10.05 19.75
CA GLY A 53 -8.29 -11.29 19.84
C GLY A 53 -9.78 -11.05 19.60
N SER A 54 -10.64 -11.71 20.36
CA SER A 54 -12.11 -11.56 20.24
C SER A 54 -12.65 -10.26 20.84
N ASP A 55 -11.78 -9.37 21.29
CA ASP A 55 -12.16 -8.19 22.06
C ASP A 55 -12.39 -6.97 21.16
N THR A 56 -13.59 -6.40 21.23
CA THR A 56 -14.09 -5.32 20.35
C THR A 56 -14.58 -4.10 21.14
N HIS A 57 -14.08 -3.88 22.37
CA HIS A 57 -14.54 -2.76 23.22
C HIS A 57 -14.43 -1.38 22.55
N ILE A 58 -13.40 -1.15 21.73
CA ILE A 58 -13.25 0.10 20.98
C ILE A 58 -14.34 0.23 19.92
N HIS A 59 -14.68 -0.85 19.22
CA HIS A 59 -15.75 -0.87 18.22
C HIS A 59 -17.10 -0.55 18.86
N GLU A 60 -17.44 -1.19 19.99
CA GLU A 60 -18.69 -0.93 20.70
C GLU A 60 -18.76 0.51 21.26
N PHE A 61 -17.65 1.02 21.81
CA PHE A 61 -17.58 2.40 22.28
C PHE A 61 -17.82 3.42 21.15
N VAL A 62 -17.18 3.24 20.00
CA VAL A 62 -17.34 4.14 18.84
C VAL A 62 -18.73 3.99 18.23
N HIS A 63 -19.23 2.77 18.15
CA HIS A 63 -20.57 2.44 17.69
C HIS A 63 -21.64 3.13 18.55
N ASP A 64 -21.51 3.09 19.88
CA ASP A 64 -22.40 3.76 20.83
C ASP A 64 -22.30 5.28 20.74
N ALA A 65 -21.09 5.83 20.55
CA ALA A 65 -20.92 7.27 20.34
C ALA A 65 -21.63 7.77 19.08
N ARG A 66 -21.64 7.00 17.98
CA ARG A 66 -22.40 7.40 16.79
C ARG A 66 -23.91 7.37 17.02
N HIS A 67 -24.40 6.38 17.77
CA HIS A 67 -25.81 6.32 18.16
C HIS A 67 -26.19 7.51 19.02
N LEU A 68 -25.34 7.90 19.97
CA LEU A 68 -25.52 9.09 20.78
C LEU A 68 -25.59 10.37 19.93
N LEU A 69 -24.80 10.44 18.85
CA LEU A 69 -24.83 11.54 17.88
C LEU A 69 -25.96 11.44 16.84
N GLY A 70 -26.81 10.41 16.94
CA GLY A 70 -27.98 10.21 16.07
C GLY A 70 -27.66 9.70 14.66
N PHE A 71 -26.44 9.25 14.40
CA PHE A 71 -26.09 8.62 13.12
C PHE A 71 -26.72 7.22 13.03
N PRO A 72 -27.39 6.88 11.91
CA PRO A 72 -28.03 5.58 11.75
C PRO A 72 -27.01 4.44 11.60
N CYS A 73 -27.36 3.25 12.10
CA CYS A 73 -26.63 2.01 11.85
C CYS A 73 -27.32 1.05 10.89
N HIS A 74 -26.56 0.08 10.38
CA HIS A 74 -27.08 -1.06 9.61
C HIS A 74 -27.83 -2.01 10.55
#